data_AF-A0A9W4SM99-F1
#
_entry.id   AF-A0A9W4SM99-F1
#
_cell.length_a   1.000
_cell.length_b   1.000
_cell.length_c   1.000
_cell.angle_alpha   90.00
_cell.angle_beta   90.00
_cell.angle_gamma   90.00
#
_symmetry.space_group_name_H-M   'P 1'
#
loop_
_entity.id
_entity.type
_entity.pdbx_description
1 polymer ?
#
loop_
_entity_poly.entity_id
_entity_poly.type
_entity_poly.pdbx_seq_one_letter_code
_entity_poly.pdbx_strand_id
1 'polypeptide(L)'
;MSHHVPITRRSRKAPQEEEDAAKLKFGEDFEDEEFLFISEVALLLEKIPPSQKNNNVYRKTEELVNTFTRFHNDESVRELRKTLMRHKLHKYELAQLANLVCEEIDEAKSLIPSLSKRSDEEIRAMLDDISALKKYQS
;
A
#
# COMPACT_ATOMS: atom_id res chain seq x y z
N MET A 1 -53.62 3.30 -27.16
CA MET A 1 -52.73 4.17 -26.36
C MET A 1 -51.41 3.43 -26.19
N SER A 2 -50.41 3.77 -27.00
CA SER A 2 -49.12 3.06 -27.02
C SER A 2 -48.15 3.79 -26.10
N HIS A 3 -47.75 3.15 -24.99
CA HIS A 3 -46.76 3.69 -24.07
C HIS A 3 -45.35 3.38 -24.59
N HIS A 4 -44.61 4.43 -24.96
CA HIS A 4 -43.21 4.36 -25.34
C HIS A 4 -42.37 4.47 -24.06
N VAL A 5 -41.63 3.42 -23.70
CA VAL A 5 -40.65 3.47 -22.60
C VAL A 5 -39.38 4.16 -23.12
N PRO A 6 -38.84 5.19 -22.44
CA PRO A 6 -37.57 5.78 -22.85
C PRO A 6 -36.44 4.79 -22.58
N ILE A 7 -35.67 4.44 -23.62
CA ILE A 7 -34.43 3.71 -23.48
C ILE A 7 -33.42 4.68 -22.87
N THR A 8 -33.17 4.57 -21.57
CA THR A 8 -32.03 5.21 -20.91
C THR A 8 -30.75 4.63 -21.51
N ARG A 9 -30.11 5.41 -22.39
CA ARG A 9 -28.77 5.11 -22.88
C ARG A 9 -27.85 5.04 -21.67
N ARG A 10 -27.50 3.84 -21.24
CA ARG A 10 -26.44 3.58 -20.28
C ARG A 10 -25.21 4.28 -20.83
N SER A 11 -24.81 5.39 -20.20
CA SER A 11 -23.60 6.13 -20.59
C SER A 11 -22.47 5.12 -20.56
N ARG A 12 -21.91 4.80 -21.73
CA ARG A 12 -20.68 4.01 -21.80
C ARG A 12 -19.64 4.88 -21.11
N LYS A 13 -19.24 4.52 -19.88
CA LYS A 13 -18.02 5.04 -19.27
C LYS A 13 -16.94 4.96 -20.36
N ALA A 14 -16.21 6.05 -20.57
CA ALA A 14 -15.07 6.04 -21.49
C ALA A 14 -14.19 4.82 -21.16
N PRO A 15 -13.46 4.23 -22.12
CA PRO A 15 -12.53 3.15 -21.82
C PRO A 15 -11.68 3.60 -20.64
N GLN A 16 -11.80 2.89 -19.51
CA GLN A 16 -11.01 3.21 -18.33
C GLN A 16 -9.57 3.13 -18.78
N GLU A 17 -8.84 4.24 -18.62
CA GLU A 17 -7.43 4.26 -18.94
C GLU A 17 -6.74 3.07 -18.26
N GLU A 18 -5.87 2.38 -18.98
CA GLU A 18 -5.21 1.19 -18.44
C GLU A 18 -4.38 1.59 -17.21
N GLU A 19 -4.77 1.09 -16.04
CA GLU A 19 -4.09 1.28 -14.76
C GLU A 19 -2.82 0.41 -14.69
N ASP A 20 -1.74 0.95 -14.15
CA ASP A 20 -0.43 0.29 -14.06
C ASP A 20 0.34 0.78 -12.83
N ALA A 21 0.31 0.01 -11.75
CA ALA A 21 1.00 0.32 -10.51
C ALA A 21 2.53 0.39 -10.67
N ALA A 22 3.11 -0.35 -11.62
CA ALA A 22 4.55 -0.28 -11.91
C ALA A 22 4.96 1.07 -12.53
N LYS A 23 3.99 1.79 -13.11
CA LYS A 23 4.16 3.15 -13.65
C LYS A 23 3.54 4.24 -12.76
N LEU A 24 3.05 3.89 -11.57
CA LEU A 24 2.29 4.77 -10.68
C LEU A 24 1.03 5.37 -11.34
N LYS A 25 0.40 4.60 -12.22
CA LYS A 25 -0.84 4.98 -12.88
C LYS A 25 -2.00 4.27 -12.19
N PHE A 26 -2.73 5.01 -11.37
CA PHE A 26 -3.90 4.52 -10.64
C PHE A 26 -5.17 5.16 -11.20
N GLY A 27 -6.32 4.55 -10.93
CA GLY A 27 -7.61 5.17 -11.22
C GLY A 27 -7.87 6.41 -10.36
N GLU A 28 -8.84 7.22 -10.79
CA GLU A 28 -9.26 8.49 -10.15
C GLU A 28 -9.53 8.32 -8.65
N ASP A 29 -10.07 7.17 -8.25
CA ASP A 29 -10.43 6.84 -6.87
C ASP A 29 -9.21 6.67 -5.93
N PHE A 30 -7.98 6.60 -6.46
CA PHE A 30 -6.75 6.31 -5.70
C PHE A 30 -5.64 7.36 -5.86
N GLU A 31 -5.85 8.39 -6.67
CA GLU A 31 -4.79 9.36 -7.02
C GLU A 31 -4.35 10.20 -5.80
N ASP A 32 -5.29 10.58 -4.93
CA ASP A 32 -5.01 11.37 -3.72
C ASP A 32 -5.04 10.57 -2.42
N GLU A 33 -5.32 9.26 -2.49
CA GLU A 33 -5.53 8.42 -1.30
C GLU A 33 -4.23 8.01 -0.60
N GLU A 34 -4.34 7.72 0.70
CA GLU A 34 -3.25 7.15 1.48
C GLU A 34 -3.22 5.63 1.36
N PHE A 35 -2.02 5.07 1.25
CA PHE A 35 -1.81 3.63 1.25
C PHE A 35 -1.40 3.18 2.65
N LEU A 36 -2.08 2.17 3.17
CA LEU A 36 -1.76 1.57 4.47
C LEU A 36 -0.69 0.49 4.32
N PHE A 37 0.20 0.39 5.30
CA PHE A 37 1.13 -0.73 5.42
C PHE A 37 0.38 -1.94 5.97
N ILE A 38 0.86 -3.15 5.67
CA ILE A 38 0.34 -4.39 6.27
C ILE A 38 0.34 -4.30 7.80
N SER A 39 1.42 -3.76 8.36
CA SER A 39 1.55 -3.50 9.80
C SER A 39 0.52 -2.52 10.36
N GLU A 40 0.13 -1.48 9.60
CA GLU A 40 -0.91 -0.56 10.04
C GLU A 40 -2.28 -1.20 9.98
N VAL A 41 -2.55 -1.99 8.94
CA VAL A 41 -3.78 -2.76 8.84
C VAL A 41 -3.88 -3.72 10.02
N ALA A 42 -2.81 -4.42 10.40
CA ALA A 42 -2.81 -5.28 11.60
C ALA A 42 -3.26 -4.53 12.86
N LEU A 43 -2.64 -3.38 13.16
CA LEU A 43 -2.99 -2.54 14.31
C LEU A 43 -4.42 -2.00 14.25
N LEU A 44 -4.95 -1.73 13.05
CA LEU A 44 -6.33 -1.29 12.87
C LEU A 44 -7.32 -2.43 13.09
N LEU A 45 -7.04 -3.63 12.58
CA LEU A 45 -7.90 -4.81 12.78
C LEU A 45 -8.01 -5.20 14.25
N GLU A 46 -6.94 -5.05 15.04
CA GLU A 46 -6.98 -5.27 16.49
C GLU A 46 -8.01 -4.39 17.20
N LYS A 47 -8.17 -3.14 16.74
CA LYS A 47 -9.10 -2.15 17.30
C LYS A 47 -10.55 -2.36 16.89
N ILE A 48 -10.83 -3.22 15.90
CA ILE A 48 -12.19 -3.52 15.46
C ILE A 48 -12.92 -4.34 16.55
N PRO A 49 -14.16 -4.00 16.94
CA PRO A 49 -14.91 -4.76 17.94
C PRO A 49 -15.16 -6.21 17.50
N PRO A 50 -15.12 -7.21 18.42
CA PRO A 50 -15.36 -8.62 18.07
C PRO A 50 -16.68 -8.89 17.34
N SER A 51 -17.72 -8.10 17.62
CA SER A 51 -19.02 -8.20 16.94
C SER A 51 -18.96 -7.93 15.43
N GLN A 52 -17.93 -7.23 14.96
CA GLN A 52 -17.69 -6.88 13.56
C GLN A 52 -16.67 -7.82 12.89
N LYS A 53 -15.99 -8.68 13.65
CA LYS A 53 -14.99 -9.65 13.16
C LYS A 53 -15.61 -10.96 12.64
N ASN A 54 -16.81 -10.88 12.07
CA ASN A 54 -17.65 -12.06 11.81
C ASN A 54 -17.79 -12.42 10.32
N ASN A 55 -17.07 -11.74 9.43
CA ASN A 55 -17.14 -12.01 8.00
C ASN A 55 -15.87 -12.67 7.45
N ASN A 56 -16.02 -13.38 6.33
CA ASN A 56 -14.94 -14.15 5.71
C ASN A 56 -13.80 -13.26 5.21
N VAL A 57 -14.10 -12.03 4.78
CA VAL A 57 -13.08 -11.08 4.31
C VAL A 57 -12.18 -10.68 5.47
N TYR A 58 -12.77 -10.28 6.60
CA TYR A 58 -12.04 -9.93 7.83
C TYR A 58 -11.11 -11.06 8.25
N ARG A 59 -11.60 -12.31 8.34
CA ARG A 59 -10.77 -13.46 8.75
C ARG A 59 -9.58 -13.68 7.83
N LYS A 60 -9.78 -13.63 6.51
CA LYS A 60 -8.70 -13.77 5.53
C LYS A 60 -7.70 -12.62 5.60
N THR A 61 -8.19 -11.39 5.81
CA THR A 61 -7.31 -10.23 6.00
C THR A 61 -6.52 -10.33 7.29
N GLU A 62 -7.15 -10.78 8.38
CA GLU A 62 -6.48 -11.02 9.67
C GLU A 62 -5.39 -12.09 9.54
N GLU A 63 -5.67 -13.21 8.86
CA GLU A 63 -4.67 -14.25 8.55
C GLU A 63 -3.51 -13.69 7.70
N LEU A 64 -3.81 -12.88 6.69
CA LEU A 64 -2.81 -12.23 5.83
C LEU A 64 -1.89 -11.30 6.65
N VAL A 65 -2.47 -10.37 7.41
CA VAL A 65 -1.66 -9.40 8.16
C VAL A 65 -0.88 -10.08 9.28
N ASN A 66 -1.43 -11.09 9.97
CA ASN A 66 -0.69 -11.85 10.97
C ASN A 66 0.52 -12.60 10.38
N THR A 67 0.43 -13.02 9.12
CA THR A 67 1.52 -13.73 8.43
C THR A 67 2.62 -12.77 7.94
N PHE A 68 2.24 -11.59 7.45
CA PHE A 68 3.15 -10.70 6.72
C PHE A 68 3.53 -9.42 7.48
N THR A 69 2.98 -9.17 8.66
CA THR A 69 3.36 -8.02 9.49
C THR A 69 4.86 -8.06 9.79
N ARG A 70 5.55 -6.97 9.47
CA ARG A 70 7.00 -6.81 9.68
C ARG A 70 7.31 -6.00 10.93
N PHE A 71 6.44 -5.05 11.25
CA PHE A 71 6.52 -4.15 12.39
C PHE A 71 5.26 -4.34 13.24
N HIS A 72 5.41 -4.75 14.51
CA HIS A 72 4.26 -5.13 15.36
C HIS A 72 3.87 -4.04 16.37
N ASN A 73 4.80 -3.12 16.67
CA ASN A 73 4.57 -2.02 17.63
C ASN A 73 4.07 -0.75 16.92
N ASP A 74 2.99 -0.15 17.44
CA ASP A 74 2.40 1.12 16.98
C ASP A 74 3.42 2.26 16.89
N GLU A 75 4.30 2.41 17.89
CA GLU A 75 5.34 3.46 17.90
C GLU A 75 6.28 3.31 16.70
N SER A 76 6.75 2.10 16.49
CA SER A 76 7.72 1.84 15.44
C SER A 76 7.09 1.86 14.05
N VAL A 77 5.83 1.50 13.90
CA VAL A 77 5.08 1.66 12.64
C VAL A 77 4.94 3.15 12.29
N ARG A 78 4.66 4.00 13.29
CA ARG A 78 4.62 5.46 13.10
C ARG A 78 5.99 6.02 12.72
N GLU A 79 7.05 5.59 13.39
CA GLU A 79 8.40 6.06 13.07
C GLU A 79 8.88 5.59 11.69
N LEU A 80 8.49 4.38 11.26
CA LEU A 80 8.70 3.90 9.90
C LEU A 80 8.01 4.79 8.87
N ARG A 81 6.71 5.07 9.05
CA ARG A 81 5.97 5.96 8.14
C ARG A 81 6.62 7.34 8.06
N LYS A 82 6.88 7.95 9.22
CA LYS A 82 7.53 9.27 9.30
C LYS A 82 8.90 9.29 8.63
N THR A 83 9.66 8.20 8.76
CA THR A 83 10.98 8.06 8.14
C THR A 83 10.89 7.97 6.63
N LEU A 84 10.02 7.11 6.10
CA LEU A 84 9.86 6.96 4.66
C LEU A 84 9.25 8.20 3.99
N MET A 85 8.40 8.96 4.68
CA MET A 85 7.85 10.22 4.17
C MET A 85 8.92 11.28 3.88
N ARG A 86 10.10 11.21 4.52
CA ARG A 86 11.21 12.15 4.25
C ARG A 86 11.81 11.97 2.85
N HIS A 87 11.67 10.79 2.27
CA HIS A 87 12.24 10.42 0.97
C HIS A 87 11.41 10.89 -0.23
N LYS A 88 10.30 11.62 0.00
CA LYS A 88 9.42 12.18 -1.04
C LYS A 88 8.96 11.12 -2.06
N LEU A 89 8.62 9.93 -1.57
CA LEU A 89 8.12 8.80 -2.35
C LEU A 89 6.66 9.02 -2.75
N HIS A 90 6.25 8.38 -3.85
CA HIS A 90 4.82 8.21 -4.07
C HIS A 90 4.23 7.34 -2.95
N LYS A 91 2.99 7.61 -2.51
CA LYS A 91 2.37 6.93 -1.37
C LYS A 91 2.33 5.40 -1.55
N TYR A 92 2.12 4.93 -2.78
CA TYR A 92 2.24 3.52 -3.15
C TYR A 92 3.66 2.95 -2.92
N GLU A 93 4.71 3.63 -3.41
CA GLU A 93 6.10 3.17 -3.25
C GLU A 93 6.49 3.09 -1.78
N LEU A 94 6.02 4.07 -1.00
CA LEU A 94 6.19 4.13 0.44
C LEU A 94 5.62 2.88 1.12
N ALA A 95 4.37 2.52 0.79
CA ALA A 95 3.74 1.31 1.32
C ALA A 95 4.42 0.02 0.84
N GLN A 96 4.85 -0.04 -0.43
CA GLN A 96 5.56 -1.21 -0.96
C GLN A 96 6.89 -1.44 -0.24
N LEU A 97 7.70 -0.39 -0.02
CA LEU A 97 8.97 -0.49 0.70
C LEU A 97 8.77 -0.94 2.15
N ALA A 98 7.76 -0.40 2.84
CA ALA A 98 7.43 -0.80 4.21
C ALA A 98 6.99 -2.27 4.33
N ASN A 99 6.32 -2.81 3.31
CA ASN A 99 5.79 -4.17 3.30
C ASN A 99 6.83 -5.22 2.86
N LEU A 100 7.57 -4.92 1.79
CA LEU A 100 8.52 -5.85 1.17
C LEU A 100 9.82 -5.94 1.96
N VAL A 101 10.28 -4.81 2.52
CA VAL A 101 11.51 -4.74 3.33
C VAL A 101 12.70 -5.33 2.56
N CYS A 102 12.87 -4.86 1.31
CA CYS A 102 13.99 -5.25 0.45
C CYS A 102 15.34 -4.98 1.12
N GLU A 103 16.33 -5.80 0.83
CA GLU A 103 17.69 -5.64 1.37
C GLU A 103 18.64 -5.05 0.32
N GLU A 104 18.42 -5.39 -0.95
CA GLU A 104 19.28 -5.00 -2.07
C GLU A 104 18.58 -4.02 -3.02
N ILE A 105 19.38 -3.16 -3.67
CA ILE A 105 18.88 -2.14 -4.60
C ILE A 105 18.22 -2.79 -5.82
N ASP A 106 18.86 -3.83 -6.37
CA ASP A 106 18.35 -4.56 -7.54
C ASP A 106 17.02 -5.26 -7.23
N GLU A 107 16.85 -5.77 -6.00
CA GLU A 107 15.59 -6.33 -5.52
C GLU A 107 14.51 -5.24 -5.46
N ALA A 108 14.82 -4.09 -4.85
CA ALA A 108 13.87 -2.98 -4.72
C ALA A 108 13.40 -2.47 -6.08
N LYS A 109 14.31 -2.28 -7.05
CA LYS A 109 13.96 -1.87 -8.42
C LYS A 109 13.20 -2.95 -9.20
N SER A 110 13.51 -4.22 -8.97
CA SER A 110 12.81 -5.32 -9.63
C SER A 110 11.37 -5.47 -9.13
N LEU A 111 11.17 -5.37 -7.81
CA LEU A 111 9.85 -5.51 -7.19
C LEU A 111 9.00 -4.24 -7.28
N ILE A 112 9.63 -3.06 -7.30
CA ILE A 112 8.98 -1.75 -7.39
C ILE A 112 9.56 -0.99 -8.59
N PRO A 113 9.15 -1.31 -9.84
CA PRO A 113 9.79 -0.78 -11.04
C PRO A 113 9.77 0.76 -11.15
N SER A 114 8.80 1.43 -10.52
CA SER A 114 8.73 2.88 -10.49
C SER A 114 9.94 3.54 -9.79
N LEU A 115 10.61 2.83 -8.89
CA LEU A 115 11.83 3.29 -8.22
C LEU A 115 13.04 3.38 -9.16
N SER A 116 12.98 2.77 -10.35
CA SER A 116 14.06 2.83 -11.35
C SER A 116 14.42 4.25 -11.79
N LYS A 117 13.56 5.25 -11.51
CA LYS A 117 13.80 6.67 -11.77
C LYS A 117 14.69 7.35 -10.73
N ARG A 118 14.95 6.71 -9.58
CA ARG A 118 15.78 7.21 -8.48
C ARG A 118 17.20 6.71 -8.57
N SER A 119 18.13 7.44 -7.94
CA SER A 119 19.51 7.01 -7.85
C SER A 119 19.67 5.82 -6.89
N ASP A 120 20.72 5.04 -7.11
CA ASP A 120 21.06 3.90 -6.25
C ASP A 120 21.37 4.36 -4.83
N GLU A 121 22.00 5.53 -4.67
CA GLU A 121 22.28 6.14 -3.38
C GLU A 121 20.99 6.52 -2.62
N GLU A 122 19.99 7.08 -3.32
CA GLU A 122 18.69 7.39 -2.71
C GLU A 122 17.99 6.12 -2.23
N ILE A 123 17.96 5.07 -3.06
CA ILE A 123 17.34 3.79 -2.70
C ILE A 123 18.11 3.15 -1.54
N ARG A 124 19.44 3.16 -1.58
CA ARG A 124 20.27 2.60 -0.51
C ARG A 124 19.97 3.27 0.83
N ALA A 125 19.87 4.60 0.86
CA ALA A 125 19.51 5.34 2.05
C ALA A 125 18.13 4.94 2.60
N MET A 126 17.13 4.73 1.73
CA MET A 126 15.80 4.25 2.14
C MET A 126 15.87 2.84 2.76
N LEU A 127 16.60 1.91 2.12
CA LEU A 127 16.72 0.54 2.61
C LEU A 127 17.49 0.49 3.95
N ASP A 128 18.51 1.33 4.11
CA ASP A 128 19.25 1.45 5.38
C ASP A 128 18.37 1.97 6.51
N ASP A 129 17.57 3.01 6.25
CA ASP A 129 16.61 3.54 7.22
C ASP A 129 15.61 2.46 7.69
N ILE A 130 15.07 1.66 6.75
CA ILE A 130 14.14 0.55 7.05
C ILE A 130 14.86 -0.53 7.87
N SER A 131 16.07 -0.92 7.46
CA SER A 131 16.87 -1.95 8.12
C SER A 131 17.23 -1.55 9.55
N ALA A 132 17.60 -0.28 9.77
CA ALA A 132 17.87 0.24 11.11
C ALA A 132 16.62 0.12 11.99
N LEU A 133 15.46 0.59 11.55
CA LEU A 133 14.21 0.53 12.31
C LEU A 133 13.78 -0.91 12.63
N LYS A 134 13.97 -1.85 11.70
CA LYS A 134 13.68 -3.27 11.92
C LYS A 134 14.55 -3.88 13.02
N LYS A 135 15.84 -3.52 13.07
CA LYS A 135 16.75 -4.00 14.13
C LYS A 135 16.36 -3.50 15.52
N TYR A 136 15.84 -2.28 15.63
CA TYR A 136 15.37 -1.73 16.91
C TYR A 136 14.09 -2.39 17.45
N GLN A 137 13.38 -3.19 16.64
CA GLN A 137 12.23 -3.98 17.08
C GLN A 137 12.56 -5.37 17.60
N SER A 138 13.78 -5.87 17.35
CA SER A 138 14.19 -7.23 17.73
C SER A 138 14.52 -7.34 19.22
#